data_AF-A0A1Z1WAS7-F1
#
_entry.id   AF-A0A1Z1WAS7-F1
#
_cell.length_a   1.000
_cell.length_b   1.000
_cell.length_c   1.000
_cell.angle_alpha   90.00
_cell.angle_beta   90.00
_cell.angle_gamma   90.00
#
_symmetry.space_group_name_H-M   'P 1'
#
loop_
_entity.id
_entity.type
_entity.pdbx_description
1 polymer ?
#
loop_
_entity_poly.entity_id
_entity_poly.type
_entity_poly.pdbx_seq_one_letter_code
_entity_poly.pdbx_strand_id
1 'polypeptide(L)'
;MRRPYGTPGARAARRFATLGTVDKKNALRAGALTAGTTLMMLLMSSPALALNRDDGDDPGPGLSVMETLGLYVAAPIVLFLVIAGLVMVGDKSRKQQKQS
;
A
#
# COMPACT_ATOMS: atom_id res chain seq x y z
N MET A 1 -43.12 -43.71 -32.43
CA MET A 1 -41.87 -42.93 -32.61
C MET A 1 -41.48 -42.32 -31.25
N ARG A 2 -40.54 -42.93 -30.51
CA ARG A 2 -40.13 -42.48 -29.16
C ARG A 2 -38.77 -41.78 -29.29
N ARG A 3 -38.68 -40.49 -28.96
CA ARG A 3 -37.40 -39.78 -28.83
C ARG A 3 -36.79 -40.10 -27.45
N PRO A 4 -35.52 -40.51 -27.34
CA PRO A 4 -34.89 -40.74 -26.05
C PRO A 4 -34.56 -39.40 -25.37
N TYR A 5 -34.92 -39.29 -24.10
CA TYR A 5 -34.56 -38.17 -23.23
C TYR A 5 -33.05 -38.13 -23.04
N GLY A 6 -32.47 -36.94 -23.23
CA GLY A 6 -31.07 -36.67 -22.97
C GLY A 6 -30.73 -36.82 -21.48
N THR A 7 -29.53 -37.33 -21.23
CA THR A 7 -28.89 -37.40 -19.92
C THR A 7 -28.80 -36.04 -19.23
N PRO A 8 -29.32 -35.87 -18.00
CA PRO A 8 -28.99 -34.72 -17.18
C PRO A 8 -27.57 -34.91 -16.63
N GLY A 9 -26.57 -34.48 -17.41
CA GLY A 9 -25.21 -34.26 -16.94
C GLY A 9 -25.24 -33.14 -15.90
N ALA A 10 -25.36 -33.53 -14.63
CA ALA A 10 -25.28 -32.63 -13.49
C ALA A 10 -23.93 -31.91 -13.51
N ARG A 11 -24.00 -30.60 -13.72
CA ARG A 11 -22.87 -29.67 -13.75
C ARG A 11 -22.07 -29.84 -12.47
N ALA A 12 -20.80 -30.24 -12.60
CA ALA A 12 -19.82 -30.07 -11.54
C ALA A 12 -19.77 -28.58 -11.20
N ALA A 13 -20.37 -28.21 -10.06
CA ALA A 13 -20.28 -26.88 -9.51
C ALA A 13 -18.81 -26.63 -9.15
N ARG A 14 -18.05 -26.05 -10.08
CA ARG A 14 -16.73 -25.44 -9.83
C ARG A 14 -16.91 -24.27 -8.87
N ARG A 15 -17.04 -24.57 -7.57
CA ARG A 15 -17.04 -23.58 -6.47
C ARG A 15 -15.64 -23.17 -6.01
N PHE A 16 -14.60 -23.55 -6.77
CA PHE A 16 -13.20 -23.22 -6.46
C PHE A 16 -12.42 -22.74 -7.69
N ALA A 17 -13.06 -21.96 -8.56
CA ALA A 17 -12.44 -21.41 -9.77
C ALA A 17 -12.31 -19.88 -9.76
N THR A 18 -12.11 -19.29 -8.57
CA THR A 18 -11.67 -17.89 -8.42
C THR A 18 -10.42 -17.79 -7.54
N LEU A 19 -9.61 -18.85 -7.53
CA LEU A 19 -8.21 -18.79 -7.07
C LEU A 19 -7.31 -18.56 -8.29
N GLY A 20 -7.45 -17.41 -8.95
CA GLY A 20 -6.72 -17.18 -10.18
C GLY A 20 -6.77 -15.72 -10.58
N THR A 21 -5.63 -15.06 -10.43
CA THR A 21 -5.38 -13.63 -10.64
C THR A 21 -5.90 -12.75 -9.51
N VAL A 22 -5.02 -12.45 -8.54
CA VAL A 22 -5.18 -11.23 -7.76
C VAL A 22 -5.23 -10.08 -8.75
N ASP A 23 -6.37 -9.41 -8.85
CA ASP A 23 -6.44 -8.15 -9.57
C ASP A 23 -5.33 -7.27 -9.03
N LYS A 24 -4.48 -6.72 -9.90
CA LYS A 24 -3.35 -5.88 -9.48
C LYS A 24 -3.82 -4.71 -8.59
N LYS A 25 -5.09 -4.31 -8.73
CA LYS A 25 -5.80 -3.35 -7.88
C LYS A 25 -6.08 -3.90 -6.47
N ASN A 26 -6.44 -5.17 -6.34
CA ASN A 26 -6.59 -5.85 -5.06
C ASN A 26 -5.23 -6.08 -4.39
N ALA A 27 -4.19 -6.42 -5.16
CA ALA A 27 -2.83 -6.54 -4.65
C ALA A 27 -2.29 -5.20 -4.11
N LEU A 28 -2.54 -4.08 -4.82
CA LEU A 28 -2.15 -2.74 -4.37
C LEU A 28 -2.92 -2.31 -3.11
N ARG A 29 -4.23 -2.60 -3.03
CA ARG A 29 -5.04 -2.33 -1.82
C ARG A 29 -4.63 -3.21 -0.65
N ALA A 30 -4.34 -4.49 -0.89
CA ALA A 30 -3.83 -5.40 0.13
C ALA A 30 -2.47 -4.94 0.66
N GLY A 31 -1.55 -4.53 -0.21
CA GLY A 31 -0.25 -3.99 0.18
C GLY A 31 -0.35 -2.67 0.96
N ALA A 32 -1.24 -1.76 0.55
CA ALA A 32 -1.46 -0.50 1.27
C ALA A 32 -2.10 -0.75 2.65
N LEU A 33 -3.04 -1.68 2.75
CA LEU A 33 -3.71 -2.01 4.01
C LEU A 33 -2.78 -2.74 4.98
N THR A 34 -1.98 -3.71 4.49
CA THR A 34 -1.01 -4.41 5.34
C THR A 34 0.10 -3.47 5.80
N ALA A 35 0.63 -2.61 4.94
CA ALA A 35 1.61 -1.60 5.33
C ALA A 35 1.02 -0.57 6.32
N GLY A 36 -0.22 -0.15 6.13
CA GLY A 36 -0.91 0.75 7.05
C GLY A 36 -1.11 0.12 8.43
N THR A 37 -1.56 -1.14 8.48
CA THR A 37 -1.77 -1.86 9.74
C THR A 37 -0.45 -2.22 10.41
N THR A 38 0.58 -2.65 9.68
CA THR A 38 1.89 -2.91 10.30
C THR A 38 2.51 -1.63 10.83
N LEU A 39 2.41 -0.51 10.10
CA LEU A 39 2.86 0.79 10.58
C LEU A 39 2.05 1.22 11.82
N MET A 40 0.73 1.08 11.83
CA MET A 40 -0.11 1.41 12.98
C MET A 40 0.16 0.49 14.18
N MET A 41 0.41 -0.80 13.95
CA MET A 41 0.83 -1.76 14.97
C MET A 41 2.25 -1.46 15.48
N LEU A 42 3.19 -1.04 14.62
CA LEU A 42 4.54 -0.61 15.03
C LEU A 42 4.50 0.72 15.80
N LEU A 43 3.62 1.65 15.44
CA LEU A 43 3.43 2.90 16.18
C LEU A 43 2.78 2.65 17.55
N MET A 44 1.90 1.66 17.66
CA MET A 44 1.29 1.25 18.93
C MET A 44 2.19 0.32 19.75
N SER A 45 3.09 -0.43 19.10
CA SER A 45 4.15 -1.21 19.71
C SER A 45 5.39 -0.33 19.85
N SER A 46 5.33 0.55 20.85
CA SER A 46 6.42 1.47 21.19
C SER A 46 7.75 0.71 21.24
N PRO A 47 8.73 1.01 20.37
CA PRO A 47 10.08 0.52 20.57
C PRO A 47 10.57 1.16 21.86
N ALA A 48 10.83 0.33 22.87
CA ALA A 48 11.76 0.68 23.93
C ALA A 48 13.14 0.86 23.29
N LEU A 49 13.35 2.03 22.67
CA LEU A 49 14.62 2.56 22.21
C LEU A 49 15.44 2.79 23.48
N ALA A 50 16.10 1.73 23.93
CA ALA A 50 16.85 1.72 25.18
C ALA A 50 18.07 2.66 25.08
N LEU A 51 17.90 3.90 25.54
CA LEU A 51 18.87 4.76 26.22
C LEU A 51 18.24 6.17 26.36
N ASN A 52 17.25 6.33 27.24
CA ASN A 52 16.95 7.67 27.76
C ASN A 52 18.11 8.02 28.72
N ARG A 53 19.23 8.52 28.16
CA ARG A 53 20.19 9.28 28.95
C ARG A 53 19.41 10.47 29.51
N ASP A 54 19.61 10.75 30.78
CA ASP A 54 19.06 11.91 31.46
C ASP A 54 19.75 13.18 30.94
N ASP A 55 19.40 13.57 29.71
CA ASP A 55 19.71 14.87 29.10
C ASP A 55 18.58 15.86 29.43
N GLY A 56 18.00 15.75 30.64
CA GLY A 56 16.93 16.62 31.11
C GLY A 56 17.39 18.03 31.50
N ASP A 57 18.71 18.25 31.63
CA ASP A 57 19.29 19.50 32.16
C ASP A 57 19.98 20.36 31.09
N ASP A 58 20.13 19.86 29.86
CA ASP A 58 20.71 20.64 28.76
C ASP A 58 19.89 20.43 27.48
N PRO A 59 18.83 21.23 27.28
CA PRO A 59 18.11 21.24 26.02
C PRO A 59 19.06 21.85 25.00
N GLY A 60 19.87 21.01 24.36
CA GLY A 60 20.78 21.40 23.30
C GLY A 60 20.10 22.36 22.31
N PRO A 61 20.87 23.21 21.61
CA PRO A 61 20.35 24.38 20.89
C PRO A 61 19.08 24.02 20.11
N GLY A 62 17.96 24.61 20.54
CA GLY A 62 16.64 24.30 19.99
C GLY A 62 16.65 24.45 18.47
N LEU A 63 16.11 23.44 17.77
CA LEU A 63 15.97 23.44 16.32
C LEU A 63 15.37 24.78 15.85
N SER A 64 16.09 25.45 14.94
CA SER A 64 15.60 26.70 14.37
C SER A 64 14.26 26.47 13.70
N VAL A 65 13.33 27.44 13.80
CA VAL A 65 12.00 27.38 13.19
C VAL A 65 12.07 27.01 11.72
N MET A 66 13.10 27.50 11.02
CA MET A 66 13.32 27.18 9.60
C MET A 66 13.67 25.70 9.38
N GLU A 67 14.39 25.09 10.31
CA GLU A 67 14.77 23.68 10.23
C GLU A 67 13.59 22.78 10.59
N THR A 68 12.78 23.15 11.59
CA THR A 68 11.53 22.46 11.90
C THR A 68 10.56 22.53 10.71
N LEU A 69 10.34 23.72 10.14
CA LEU A 69 9.46 23.85 8.97
C LEU A 69 10.05 23.16 7.74
N GLY A 70 11.35 23.29 7.50
CA GLY A 70 12.02 22.60 6.41
C GLY A 70 11.84 21.08 6.51
N LEU A 71 12.09 20.50 7.68
CA LEU A 71 12.06 19.06 7.87
C LEU A 71 10.62 18.52 7.92
N TYR A 72 9.71 19.17 8.65
CA TYR A 72 8.34 18.67 8.83
C TYR A 72 7.35 19.15 7.76
N VAL A 73 7.70 20.12 6.92
CA VAL A 73 6.84 20.59 5.81
C VAL A 73 7.45 20.28 4.46
N ALA A 74 8.75 20.52 4.25
CA ALA A 74 9.35 20.22 2.95
C ALA A 74 9.49 18.71 2.71
N ALA A 75 9.88 17.92 3.72
CA ALA A 75 9.99 16.47 3.54
C ALA A 75 8.67 15.80 3.11
N PRO A 76 7.50 16.05 3.73
CA PRO A 76 6.24 15.46 3.26
C PRO A 76 5.83 15.96 1.87
N ILE A 77 6.12 17.23 1.51
CA ILE A 77 5.86 17.75 0.16
C ILE A 77 6.71 17.01 -0.87
N VAL A 78 8.01 16.86 -0.62
CA VAL A 78 8.92 16.15 -1.52
C VAL A 78 8.48 14.70 -1.69
N LEU A 79 8.15 14.02 -0.59
CA LEU A 79 7.66 12.64 -0.64
C LEU A 79 6.38 12.51 -1.48
N PHE A 80 5.44 13.45 -1.32
CA PHE A 80 4.21 13.48 -2.11
C PHE A 80 4.49 13.66 -3.61
N LEU A 81 5.36 14.60 -3.96
CA LEU A 81 5.72 14.86 -5.36
C LEU A 81 6.41 13.66 -6.01
N VAL A 82 7.29 12.97 -5.27
CA VAL A 82 7.93 11.73 -5.73
C VAL A 82 6.87 10.68 -6.05
N ILE A 83 5.92 10.43 -5.14
CA ILE A 83 4.84 9.46 -5.36
C ILE A 83 3.96 9.87 -6.55
N ALA A 84 3.54 11.14 -6.61
CA ALA A 84 2.70 11.65 -7.69
C ALA A 84 3.40 11.52 -9.06
N GLY A 85 4.69 11.86 -9.14
CA GLY A 85 5.50 11.72 -10.34
C GLY A 85 5.64 10.26 -10.78
N LEU A 86 5.97 9.37 -9.85
CA LEU A 86 6.06 7.93 -10.10
C LEU A 86 4.72 7.36 -10.59
N VAL A 87 3.60 7.78 -9.99
CA VAL A 87 2.25 7.37 -10.42
C VAL A 87 1.95 7.87 -11.82
N MET A 88 2.28 9.12 -12.14
CA MET A 88 2.02 9.69 -13.47
C MET A 88 2.85 9.00 -14.57
N VAL A 89 4.12 8.69 -14.30
CA VAL A 89 4.97 7.90 -15.21
C VAL A 89 4.39 6.49 -15.38
N GLY A 90 3.99 5.84 -14.28
CA GLY A 90 3.36 4.53 -14.31
C GLY A 90 2.02 4.50 -15.06
N ASP A 91 1.19 5.54 -14.95
CA ASP A 91 -0.09 5.66 -15.67
C ASP A 91 0.12 5.83 -17.18
N LYS A 92 1.07 6.67 -17.60
CA LYS A 92 1.39 6.87 -19.02
C LYS A 92 1.84 5.58 -19.70
N SER A 93 2.62 4.75 -19.02
CA SER A 93 3.08 3.46 -19.56
C SER A 93 1.92 2.50 -19.85
N ARG A 94 0.85 2.52 -19.04
CA ARG A 94 -0.35 1.69 -19.28
C ARG A 94 -1.22 2.22 -20.43
N LYS A 95 -1.23 3.53 -20.69
CA LYS A 95 -1.97 4.11 -21.82
C LYS A 95 -1.36 3.74 -23.16
N GLN A 96 -0.02 3.77 -23.29
CA GLN A 96 0.66 3.35 -24.52
C GLN A 96 0.42 1.87 -24.85
N GLN A 97 0.38 0.99 -23.85
CA GLN A 97 0.19 -0.45 -24.06
C GLN A 97 -1.22 -0.83 -24.54
N LYS A 98 -2.22 0.05 -24.40
CA LYS A 98 -3.58 -0.17 -24.90
C LYS A 98 -3.78 0.25 -26.36
N GLN A 99 -2.78 0.84 -26.99
CA GLN A 99 -2.88 1.46 -28.31
C GLN A 99 -2.00 0.76 -29.37
N SER A 100 -1.45 -0.42 -29.03
CA SER A 100 -0.77 -1.33 -29.96
C SER A 100 -1.58 -2.59 -30.21
#